data_AF-A0A1H6A7F0-F1
#
_entry.id   AF-A0A1H6A7F0-F1
#
_cell.length_a   1.000
_cell.length_b   1.000
_cell.length_c   1.000
_cell.angle_alpha   90.00
_cell.angle_beta   90.00
_cell.angle_gamma   90.00
#
_symmetry.space_group_name_H-M   'P 1'
#
loop_
_entity.id
_entity.type
_entity.pdbx_description
1 polymer ?
#
loop_
_entity_poly.entity_id
_entity_poly.type
_entity_poly.pdbx_seq_one_letter_code
_entity_poly.pdbx_strand_id
1 'polypeptide(L)'
;MTLGELIAALEAADPTKVAPNGFANPHSYRGYYEDLAFEPARNITIGAMLAAARSAVGTTYQGWKGGDYTMTADTDVWLADEGYCGETLGPTLLRLILEGAQDAPSLRDRLREALTRPLPCPRCGSTRPCRCYVEATEKTDARLDALMAVLDEETR
;
A
#
# COMPACT_ATOMS: atom_id res chain seq x y z
N MET A 1 1.68 17.96 11.73
CA MET A 1 2.80 17.98 10.76
C MET A 1 2.18 18.47 9.48
N THR A 2 2.87 19.31 8.74
CA THR A 2 2.26 19.96 7.58
C THR A 2 2.40 19.11 6.33
N LEU A 3 1.60 19.41 5.31
CA LEU A 3 1.69 18.81 3.98
C LEU A 3 3.08 19.00 3.37
N GLY A 4 3.71 20.17 3.57
CA GLY A 4 5.07 20.45 3.14
C GLY A 4 6.10 19.57 3.84
N GLU A 5 5.98 19.37 5.15
CA GLU A 5 6.84 18.45 5.91
C GLU A 5 6.68 17.00 5.45
N LEU A 6 5.44 16.58 5.18
CA LEU A 6 5.12 15.25 4.63
C LEU A 6 5.77 15.05 3.26
N ILE A 7 5.62 16.02 2.35
CA ILE A 7 6.22 15.97 1.01
C ILE A 7 7.74 15.86 1.11
N ALA A 8 8.39 16.69 1.93
CA ALA A 8 9.83 16.65 2.10
C ALA A 8 10.33 15.30 2.63
N ALA A 9 9.61 14.69 3.58
CA ALA A 9 9.95 13.38 4.10
C ALA A 9 9.78 12.25 3.07
N LEU A 10 8.74 12.31 2.24
CA LEU A 10 8.52 11.36 1.15
C LEU A 10 9.53 11.51 0.01
N GLU A 11 9.95 12.74 -0.31
CA GLU A 11 11.00 13.03 -1.30
C GLU A 11 12.36 12.48 -0.89
N ALA A 12 12.64 12.43 0.41
CA ALA A 12 13.87 11.87 0.95
C ALA A 12 13.88 10.33 0.95
N ALA A 13 12.73 9.68 0.78
CA ALA A 13 12.60 8.24 0.76
C ALA A 13 12.70 7.66 -0.67
N ASP A 14 13.00 6.36 -0.77
CA ASP A 14 13.04 5.68 -2.07
C ASP A 14 11.61 5.54 -2.64
N PRO A 15 11.30 6.18 -3.78
CA PRO A 15 9.95 6.19 -4.34
C PRO A 15 9.47 4.81 -4.81
N THR A 16 10.39 3.86 -5.01
CA THR A 16 10.09 2.51 -5.51
C THR A 16 9.68 1.54 -4.41
N LYS A 17 9.96 1.87 -3.15
CA LYS A 17 9.55 1.02 -2.01
C LYS A 17 8.04 0.99 -1.86
N VAL A 18 7.54 -0.18 -1.49
CA VAL A 18 6.12 -0.47 -1.26
C VAL A 18 5.89 -0.48 0.25
N ALA A 19 5.04 0.42 0.72
CA ALA A 19 4.53 0.43 2.07
C ALA A 19 3.33 -0.53 2.17
N PRO A 20 3.36 -1.55 3.07
CA PRO A 20 2.21 -2.43 3.30
C PRO A 20 0.99 -1.64 3.75
N ASN A 21 1.21 -0.59 4.55
CA ASN A 21 0.21 0.37 4.98
C ASN A 21 0.70 1.77 4.60
N GLY A 22 -0.08 2.51 3.83
CA GLY A 22 0.21 3.89 3.43
C GLY A 22 -1.09 4.67 3.30
N PHE A 23 -1.12 5.64 2.39
CA PHE A 23 -2.28 6.50 2.20
C PHE A 23 -2.44 6.99 0.75
N ALA A 24 -3.65 7.32 0.34
CA ALA A 24 -4.00 7.83 -0.98
C ALA A 24 -5.21 8.79 -0.87
N ASN A 25 -5.76 9.21 -2.01
CA ASN A 25 -7.05 9.91 -2.09
C ASN A 25 -7.17 11.12 -1.13
N PRO A 26 -6.50 12.23 -1.42
CA PRO A 26 -6.61 13.44 -0.60
C PRO A 26 -8.04 13.97 -0.57
N HIS A 27 -8.53 14.37 0.61
CA HIS A 27 -9.83 15.00 0.83
C HIS A 27 -9.80 15.98 2.02
N SER A 28 -10.84 16.80 2.17
CA SER A 28 -10.99 17.68 3.35
C SER A 28 -11.20 16.83 4.60
N TYR A 29 -10.47 17.14 5.68
CA TYR A 29 -10.58 16.38 6.92
C TYR A 29 -11.90 16.67 7.65
N ARG A 30 -12.59 15.64 8.13
CA ARG A 30 -13.90 15.80 8.78
C ARG A 30 -13.86 16.61 10.08
N GLY A 31 -12.76 16.50 10.83
CA GLY A 31 -12.61 17.19 12.11
C GLY A 31 -12.42 18.70 11.93
N TYR A 32 -11.61 19.08 10.95
CA TYR A 32 -11.25 20.46 10.61
C TYR A 32 -11.18 20.55 9.09
N TYR A 33 -12.13 21.24 8.45
CA TYR A 33 -12.28 21.19 6.99
C TYR A 33 -11.14 21.89 6.25
N GLU A 34 -10.48 22.83 6.91
CA GLU A 34 -9.26 23.52 6.50
C GLU A 34 -8.01 22.62 6.48
N ASP A 35 -8.10 21.44 7.09
CA ASP A 35 -7.03 20.45 7.10
C ASP A 35 -7.21 19.40 6.00
N LEU A 36 -6.11 18.75 5.64
CA LEU A 36 -6.08 17.72 4.62
C LEU A 36 -6.04 16.32 5.26
N ALA A 37 -6.88 15.41 4.77
CA ALA A 37 -6.81 14.00 5.10
C ALA A 37 -6.49 13.16 3.86
N PHE A 38 -5.89 12.01 4.10
CA PHE A 38 -5.71 10.95 3.12
C PHE A 38 -6.37 9.67 3.61
N GLU A 39 -6.98 8.93 2.70
CA GLU A 39 -7.55 7.62 2.99
C GLU A 39 -6.44 6.58 3.19
N PRO A 40 -6.58 5.64 4.14
CA PRO A 40 -5.67 4.52 4.27
C PRO A 40 -5.58 3.67 2.99
N ALA A 41 -4.35 3.36 2.57
CA ALA A 41 -4.07 2.50 1.43
C ALA A 41 -3.21 1.29 1.84
N ARG A 42 -3.25 0.23 1.02
CA ARG A 42 -2.45 -0.98 1.20
C ARG A 42 -1.53 -1.19 0.00
N ASN A 43 -0.34 -1.72 0.26
CA ASN A 43 0.65 -2.07 -0.77
C ASN A 43 0.90 -0.93 -1.77
N ILE A 44 1.09 0.29 -1.24
CA ILE A 44 1.25 1.50 -2.05
C ILE A 44 2.72 1.91 -2.09
N THR A 45 3.19 2.39 -3.25
CA THR A 45 4.55 2.90 -3.35
C THR A 45 4.71 4.24 -2.64
N ILE A 46 5.90 4.51 -2.12
CA ILE A 46 6.25 5.84 -1.59
C ILE A 46 6.04 6.91 -2.67
N GLY A 47 6.39 6.60 -3.93
CA GLY A 47 6.16 7.51 -5.06
C GLY A 47 4.69 7.85 -5.30
N ALA A 48 3.78 6.88 -5.13
CA ALA A 48 2.33 7.14 -5.25
C ALA A 48 1.80 7.99 -4.09
N MET A 49 2.27 7.76 -2.85
CA MET A 49 1.96 8.62 -1.71
C MET A 49 2.45 10.06 -1.94
N LEU A 50 3.68 10.22 -2.46
CA LEU A 50 4.23 11.53 -2.81
C LEU A 50 3.41 12.22 -3.90
N ALA A 51 2.97 11.48 -4.93
CA ALA A 51 2.12 12.02 -5.97
C ALA A 51 0.77 12.51 -5.41
N ALA A 52 0.14 11.74 -4.52
CA ALA A 52 -1.08 12.15 -3.83
C ALA A 52 -0.86 13.43 -3.01
N ALA A 53 0.21 13.48 -2.21
CA ALA A 53 0.53 14.66 -1.40
C ALA A 53 0.79 15.92 -2.25
N ARG A 54 1.57 15.80 -3.34
CA ARG A 54 1.82 16.91 -4.26
C ARG A 54 0.55 17.38 -4.97
N SER A 55 -0.33 16.46 -5.34
CA SER A 55 -1.60 16.80 -6.02
C SER A 55 -2.54 17.61 -5.14
N ALA A 56 -2.38 17.54 -3.81
CA ALA A 56 -3.20 18.29 -2.88
C ALA A 56 -2.78 19.76 -2.74
N VAL A 57 -1.50 20.09 -2.98
CA VAL A 57 -0.99 21.46 -2.83
C VAL A 57 -1.67 22.39 -3.84
N GLY A 58 -2.36 23.41 -3.34
CA GLY A 58 -3.12 24.38 -4.14
C GLY A 58 -4.49 23.86 -4.60
N THR A 59 -4.86 22.63 -4.26
CA THR A 59 -6.16 22.06 -4.62
C THR A 59 -7.21 22.45 -3.59
N THR A 60 -8.40 22.81 -4.09
CA THR A 60 -9.58 23.11 -3.26
C THR A 60 -10.43 21.85 -3.08
N TYR A 61 -10.71 21.50 -1.83
CA TYR A 61 -11.60 20.40 -1.46
C TYR A 61 -12.89 20.95 -0.83
N GLN A 62 -13.98 20.22 -1.02
CA GLN A 62 -15.28 20.56 -0.45
C GLN A 62 -15.42 19.99 0.96
N GLY A 63 -15.85 20.81 1.91
CA GLY A 63 -16.21 20.35 3.25
C GLY A 63 -17.51 19.56 3.25
N TRP A 64 -17.64 18.57 4.16
CA TRP A 64 -18.85 17.74 4.26
C TRP A 64 -20.14 18.54 4.52
N LYS A 65 -20.03 19.66 5.24
CA LYS A 65 -21.14 20.59 5.51
C LYS A 65 -21.17 21.78 4.53
N GLY A 66 -20.46 21.68 3.41
CA GLY A 66 -20.21 22.74 2.45
C GLY A 66 -18.97 23.58 2.80
N GLY A 67 -18.56 24.40 1.83
CA GLY A 67 -17.39 25.29 1.92
C GLY A 67 -16.22 24.78 1.09
N ASP A 68 -15.37 25.73 0.67
CA ASP A 68 -14.23 25.52 -0.21
C ASP A 68 -12.94 25.72 0.60
N TYR A 69 -12.11 24.67 0.69
CA TYR A 69 -10.90 24.68 1.49
C TYR A 69 -9.69 24.38 0.61
N THR A 70 -8.81 25.36 0.44
CA THR A 70 -7.63 25.22 -0.42
C THR A 70 -6.43 24.82 0.42
N MET A 71 -5.82 23.69 0.07
CA MET A 71 -4.70 23.15 0.82
C MET A 71 -3.39 23.83 0.41
N THR A 72 -2.54 24.09 1.38
CA THR A 72 -1.23 24.73 1.18
C THR A 72 -0.14 23.84 1.76
N ALA A 73 1.13 24.21 1.56
CA ALA A 73 2.23 23.50 2.19
C ALA A 73 2.17 23.53 3.73
N ASP A 74 1.49 24.52 4.32
CA ASP A 74 1.37 24.68 5.78
C ASP A 74 0.14 23.96 6.36
N THR A 75 -0.69 23.35 5.52
CA THR A 75 -1.89 22.63 5.95
C THR A 75 -1.53 21.38 6.75
N ASP A 76 -2.15 21.16 7.91
CA ASP A 76 -1.96 19.95 8.71
C ASP A 76 -2.58 18.72 8.04
N VAL A 77 -1.94 17.56 8.23
CA VAL A 77 -2.32 16.30 7.57
C VAL A 77 -2.83 15.23 8.54
N TRP A 78 -3.82 14.47 8.05
CA TRP A 78 -4.55 13.43 8.79
C TRP A 78 -4.67 12.14 7.99
N LEU A 79 -4.88 11.02 8.69
CA LEU A 79 -5.20 9.72 8.10
C LEU A 79 -6.64 9.35 8.51
N ALA A 80 -7.57 9.36 7.55
CA ALA A 80 -8.98 9.10 7.78
C ALA A 80 -9.67 8.71 6.46
N ASP A 81 -10.76 7.96 6.54
CA ASP A 81 -11.66 7.78 5.39
C ASP A 81 -12.50 9.05 5.18
N GLU A 82 -12.90 9.32 3.93
CA GLU A 82 -13.72 10.50 3.61
C GLU A 82 -15.01 10.54 4.44
N GLY A 83 -15.27 11.69 5.07
CA GLY A 83 -16.44 11.89 5.92
C GLY A 83 -16.29 11.42 7.37
N TYR A 84 -15.17 10.78 7.74
CA TYR A 84 -14.87 10.33 9.10
C TYR A 84 -13.70 11.12 9.74
N CYS A 85 -13.68 11.15 11.08
CA CYS A 85 -12.50 11.62 11.82
C CYS A 85 -11.49 10.47 11.94
N GLY A 86 -10.21 10.80 12.14
CA GLY A 86 -9.14 9.81 12.19
C GLY A 86 -7.94 10.30 12.98
N GLU A 87 -6.78 9.75 12.66
CA GLU A 87 -5.54 9.99 13.39
C GLU A 87 -4.70 11.07 12.72
N THR A 88 -3.96 11.84 13.51
CA THR A 88 -3.00 12.79 12.96
C THR A 88 -1.91 12.04 12.22
N LEU A 89 -1.65 12.42 10.96
CA LEU A 89 -0.51 11.90 10.21
C LEU A 89 0.74 12.63 10.65
N GLY A 90 1.23 12.32 11.86
CA GLY A 90 2.40 12.93 12.45
C GLY A 90 3.72 12.23 12.11
N PRO A 91 4.87 12.79 12.54
CA PRO A 91 6.19 12.25 12.22
C PRO A 91 6.37 10.79 12.68
N THR A 92 5.81 10.43 13.83
CA THR A 92 5.87 9.06 14.37
C THR A 92 5.15 8.06 13.46
N LEU A 93 3.94 8.39 13.00
CA LEU A 93 3.16 7.50 12.13
C LEU A 93 3.82 7.38 10.76
N LEU A 94 4.27 8.50 10.18
CA LEU A 94 5.01 8.49 8.92
C LEU A 94 6.28 7.64 9.02
N ARG A 95 7.04 7.75 10.11
CA ARG A 95 8.22 6.92 10.33
C ARG A 95 7.88 5.42 10.33
N LEU A 96 6.81 5.01 11.00
CA LEU A 96 6.37 3.61 11.01
C LEU A 96 5.99 3.12 9.60
N ILE A 97 5.33 3.97 8.80
CA ILE A 97 5.00 3.68 7.39
C ILE A 97 6.28 3.46 6.58
N LEU A 98 7.25 4.37 6.70
CA LEU A 98 8.50 4.32 5.94
C LEU A 98 9.42 3.16 6.38
N GLU A 99 9.51 2.87 7.67
CA GLU A 99 10.26 1.73 8.21
C GLU A 99 9.65 0.38 7.80
N GLY A 100 8.32 0.35 7.62
CA GLY A 100 7.61 -0.82 7.11
C GLY A 100 7.72 -1.00 5.60
N ALA A 101 8.21 0.00 4.86
CA ALA A 101 8.30 -0.05 3.41
C ALA A 101 9.45 -0.95 2.93
N GLN A 102 9.13 -1.84 1.99
CA GLN A 102 10.04 -2.86 1.48
C GLN A 102 10.19 -2.72 -0.02
N ASP A 103 11.27 -3.24 -0.58
CA ASP A 103 11.40 -3.34 -2.03
C ASP A 103 10.26 -4.23 -2.56
N ALA A 104 9.66 -3.85 -3.69
CA ALA A 104 8.72 -4.74 -4.36
C ALA A 104 9.45 -6.08 -4.62
N PRO A 105 8.90 -7.23 -4.20
CA PRO A 105 9.56 -8.50 -4.44
C PRO A 105 9.75 -8.65 -5.95
N SER A 106 11.01 -8.83 -6.38
CA SER A 106 11.31 -8.93 -7.80
C SER A 106 10.53 -10.09 -8.41
N LEU A 107 10.26 -10.05 -9.72
CA LEU A 107 9.67 -11.21 -10.41
C LEU A 107 10.42 -12.51 -10.08
N ARG A 108 11.74 -12.44 -9.93
CA ARG A 108 12.56 -13.60 -9.52
C ARG A 108 12.23 -14.07 -8.10
N ASP A 109 12.00 -13.17 -7.16
CA ASP A 109 11.62 -13.52 -5.78
C ASP A 109 10.19 -14.05 -5.71
N ARG A 110 9.26 -13.47 -6.48
CA ARG A 110 7.89 -13.96 -6.63
C ARG A 110 7.84 -15.36 -7.24
N LEU A 111 8.60 -15.58 -8.32
CA LEU A 111 8.74 -16.90 -8.95
C LEU A 111 9.43 -17.89 -8.02
N ARG A 112 10.48 -17.48 -7.30
CA ARG A 112 11.15 -18.33 -6.32
C ARG A 112 10.16 -18.77 -5.25
N GLU A 113 9.43 -17.84 -4.64
CA GLU A 113 8.42 -18.14 -3.61
C GLU A 113 7.35 -19.10 -4.15
N ALA A 114 6.79 -18.83 -5.33
CA ALA A 114 5.79 -19.70 -5.96
C ALA A 114 6.31 -21.13 -6.21
N LEU A 115 7.58 -21.27 -6.61
CA LEU A 115 8.23 -22.57 -6.85
C LEU A 115 8.59 -23.31 -5.55
N THR A 116 8.93 -22.58 -4.48
CA THR A 116 9.38 -23.14 -3.20
C THR A 116 8.28 -23.35 -2.18
N ARG A 117 7.12 -22.72 -2.33
CA ARG A 117 6.00 -22.87 -1.39
C ARG A 117 5.55 -24.34 -1.30
N PRO A 118 5.34 -24.89 -0.09
CA PRO A 118 4.78 -26.23 0.05
C PRO A 118 3.38 -26.28 -0.57
N LEU A 119 3.20 -27.11 -1.59
CA LEU A 119 1.89 -27.35 -2.18
C LEU A 119 1.07 -28.29 -1.29
N PRO A 120 -0.21 -27.99 -1.03
CA PRO A 120 -1.08 -28.90 -0.31
C PRO A 120 -1.22 -30.21 -1.10
N CYS A 121 -1.20 -31.35 -0.40
CA CYS A 121 -1.46 -32.63 -1.03
C CYS A 121 -2.86 -32.63 -1.66
N PRO A 122 -3.03 -32.99 -2.94
CA PRO A 122 -4.33 -32.98 -3.62
C PRO A 122 -5.35 -33.94 -2.97
N ARG A 123 -4.86 -34.94 -2.23
CA ARG A 123 -5.71 -35.95 -1.59
C ARG A 123 -6.16 -35.60 -0.18
N CYS A 124 -5.35 -34.87 0.59
CA CYS A 124 -5.62 -34.62 2.01
C CYS A 124 -5.39 -33.17 2.46
N GLY A 125 -5.02 -32.27 1.56
CA GLY A 125 -4.78 -30.85 1.85
C GLY A 125 -3.53 -30.54 2.68
N SER A 126 -2.80 -31.55 3.17
CA SER A 126 -1.61 -31.34 4.01
C SER A 126 -0.47 -30.68 3.23
N THR A 127 0.05 -29.58 3.78
CA THR A 127 1.31 -28.94 3.32
C THR A 127 2.56 -29.58 3.92
N ARG A 128 2.41 -30.51 4.88
CA ARG A 128 3.48 -31.34 5.44
C ARG A 128 3.63 -32.66 4.65
N PRO A 129 4.82 -33.29 4.67
CA PRO A 129 5.01 -34.64 4.11
C PRO A 129 3.98 -35.62 4.68
N CYS A 130 3.20 -36.26 3.82
CA CYS A 130 2.17 -37.21 4.20
C CYS A 130 2.30 -38.51 3.38
N ARG A 131 1.62 -39.58 3.78
CA ARG A 131 1.70 -40.88 3.08
C ARG A 131 1.19 -40.83 1.63
N CYS A 132 0.35 -39.86 1.29
CA CYS A 132 -0.17 -39.63 -0.06
C CYS A 132 0.87 -38.96 -1.00
N TYR A 133 2.06 -38.61 -0.51
CA TYR A 133 3.01 -37.73 -1.19
C TYR A 133 3.80 -38.38 -2.35
N VAL A 134 3.73 -39.72 -2.52
CA VAL A 134 4.63 -40.53 -3.37
C VAL A 134 4.22 -40.57 -4.86
N GLU A 135 3.02 -40.14 -5.23
CA GLU A 135 2.48 -40.19 -6.61
C GLU A 135 2.52 -38.82 -7.33
N ALA A 136 3.71 -38.21 -7.44
CA ALA A 136 3.86 -36.76 -7.68
C ALA A 136 3.92 -36.29 -9.15
N THR A 137 2.94 -36.63 -10.01
CA THR A 137 2.72 -35.90 -11.28
C THR A 137 1.84 -34.66 -11.09
N GLU A 138 0.87 -34.72 -10.17
CA GLU A 138 -0.10 -33.63 -9.89
C GLU A 138 0.54 -32.37 -9.27
N LYS A 139 1.76 -32.45 -8.75
CA LYS A 139 2.48 -31.30 -8.16
C LYS A 139 3.15 -30.41 -9.21
N THR A 140 3.40 -30.94 -10.42
CA THR A 140 4.04 -30.18 -11.49
C THR A 140 3.04 -29.20 -12.11
N ASP A 141 1.79 -29.63 -12.30
CA ASP A 141 0.72 -28.79 -12.84
C ASP A 141 0.36 -27.65 -11.88
N ALA A 142 0.22 -27.93 -10.58
CA ALA A 142 -0.04 -26.90 -9.57
C ALA A 142 1.11 -25.87 -9.43
N ARG A 143 2.35 -26.26 -9.74
CA ARG A 143 3.47 -25.31 -9.83
C ARG A 143 3.39 -24.48 -11.10
N LEU A 144 2.98 -25.09 -12.21
CA LEU A 144 2.79 -24.39 -13.48
C LEU A 144 1.67 -23.35 -13.36
N ASP A 145 0.55 -23.69 -12.74
CA ASP A 145 -0.56 -22.77 -12.47
C ASP A 145 -0.13 -21.58 -11.60
N ALA A 146 0.63 -21.84 -10.52
CA ALA A 146 1.17 -20.77 -9.67
C ALA A 146 2.17 -19.87 -10.42
N LEU A 147 2.95 -20.45 -11.34
CA LEU A 147 3.88 -19.71 -12.19
C LEU A 147 3.11 -18.82 -13.19
N MET A 148 2.09 -19.37 -13.84
CA MET A 148 1.25 -18.65 -14.79
C MET A 148 0.52 -17.49 -14.12
N ALA A 149 -0.01 -17.68 -12.90
CA ALA A 149 -0.65 -16.59 -12.15
C ALA A 149 0.31 -15.42 -11.86
N VAL A 150 1.58 -15.69 -11.49
CA VAL A 150 2.59 -14.64 -11.27
C VAL A 150 2.92 -13.90 -12.57
N LEU A 151 2.99 -14.62 -13.70
CA LEU A 151 3.28 -14.03 -15.01
C LEU A 151 2.09 -13.21 -15.56
N ASP A 152 0.86 -13.67 -15.34
CA ASP A 152 -0.35 -12.96 -15.72
C ASP A 152 -0.51 -11.64 -14.95
N GLU A 153 -0.07 -11.58 -13.69
CA GLU A 153 -0.06 -10.36 -12.87
C GLU A 153 0.98 -9.31 -13.35
N GLU A 154 2.05 -9.70 -14.05
CA GLU A 154 3.05 -8.77 -14.61
C GLU A 154 2.64 -8.18 -15.96
N THR A 155 1.73 -8.84 -16.66
CA THR A 155 1.31 -8.45 -18.02
C THR A 155 0.05 -7.58 -18.04
N ARG A 156 -0.45 -7.18 -16.87
CA ARG A 156 -1.72 -6.47 -16.66
C ARG A 156 -1.51 -5.06 -16.13
#